data_AF-A0A820RQV4-F1
#
_entry.id   AF-A0A820RQV4-F1
#
_cell.length_a   1.000
_cell.length_b   1.000
_cell.length_c   1.000
_cell.angle_alpha   90.00
_cell.angle_beta   90.00
_cell.angle_gamma   90.00
#
_symmetry.space_group_name_H-M   'P 1'
#
loop_
_entity.id
_entity.type
_entity.pdbx_description
1 polymer ?
#
loop_
_entity_poly.entity_id
_entity_poly.type
_entity_poly.pdbx_seq_one_letter_code
_entity_poly.pdbx_strand_id
1 'polypeptide(L)'
;MSAHFKTIFILILINKCLASDWDYLEHGPDVWSEHYPSCGGERQSPINIKTACTIYQPLDQFILTPDHVTENNFIAKYNGHTISSETNNKNLALQGGNLTGTFYVDMFNLC
;
A
#
# COMPACT_ATOMS: atom_id res chain seq x y z
N MET A 1 -21.60 58.12 -9.63
CA MET A 1 -20.87 57.34 -8.60
C MET A 1 -21.93 56.74 -7.70
N SER A 2 -22.10 55.44 -7.47
CA SER A 2 -21.38 54.23 -7.86
C SER A 2 -22.39 53.08 -7.70
N ALA A 3 -22.61 52.27 -8.73
CA ALA A 3 -23.37 51.04 -8.62
C ALA A 3 -22.47 49.98 -7.98
N HIS A 4 -22.79 49.56 -6.75
CA HIS A 4 -22.03 48.53 -6.05
C HIS A 4 -22.32 47.14 -6.64
N PHE A 5 -21.54 46.76 -7.66
CA PHE A 5 -21.41 45.40 -8.15
C PHE A 5 -20.64 44.59 -7.09
N LYS A 6 -21.36 43.88 -6.22
CA LYS A 6 -20.72 42.96 -5.26
C LYS A 6 -20.44 41.64 -5.98
N THR A 7 -19.21 41.52 -6.46
CA THR A 7 -18.61 40.31 -7.03
C THR A 7 -18.84 39.11 -6.11
N ILE A 8 -19.55 38.10 -6.60
CA ILE A 8 -19.70 36.81 -5.93
C ILE A 8 -18.38 36.06 -6.07
N PHE A 9 -17.63 35.93 -4.97
CA PHE A 9 -16.49 35.03 -4.88
C PHE A 9 -17.03 33.60 -4.77
N ILE A 10 -16.96 32.84 -5.87
CA ILE A 10 -17.20 31.40 -5.85
C ILE A 10 -15.97 30.76 -5.21
N LEU A 11 -16.07 30.41 -3.92
CA LEU A 11 -15.12 29.50 -3.26
C LEU A 11 -15.32 28.11 -3.87
N ILE A 12 -14.49 27.77 -4.86
CA ILE A 12 -14.30 26.39 -5.28
C ILE A 12 -13.60 25.69 -4.11
N LEU A 13 -14.37 25.01 -3.26
CA LEU A 13 -13.84 24.02 -2.33
C LEU A 13 -13.30 22.86 -3.17
N ILE A 14 -12.06 23.00 -3.63
CA ILE A 14 -11.29 21.87 -4.14
C ILE A 14 -11.08 21.00 -2.91
N ASN A 15 -11.90 19.94 -2.76
CA ASN A 15 -11.53 18.78 -1.98
C ASN A 15 -10.28 18.22 -2.64
N LYS A 16 -9.11 18.77 -2.29
CA LYS A 16 -7.87 18.03 -2.46
C LYS A 16 -8.07 16.82 -1.56
N CYS A 17 -8.42 15.68 -2.15
CA CYS A 17 -8.06 14.40 -1.57
C CYS A 17 -6.54 14.52 -1.42
N LEU A 18 -6.07 14.83 -0.22
CA LEU A 18 -4.65 14.96 0.06
C LEU A 18 -4.08 13.57 -0.18
N ALA A 19 -3.52 13.35 -1.37
CA ALA A 19 -2.57 12.27 -1.55
C ALA A 19 -1.52 12.46 -0.46
N SER A 20 -1.31 11.39 0.30
CA SER A 20 -0.37 11.32 1.40
C SER A 20 1.00 11.84 0.92
N ASP A 21 1.40 13.02 1.39
CA ASP A 21 2.69 13.61 1.03
C ASP A 21 3.74 12.97 1.94
N TRP A 22 4.37 11.91 1.46
CA TRP A 22 5.49 11.23 2.10
C TRP A 22 6.50 10.90 1.02
N ASP A 23 7.77 10.86 1.39
CA ASP A 23 8.83 10.50 0.46
C ASP A 23 9.91 9.67 1.18
N TYR A 24 10.95 9.28 0.44
CA TYR A 24 12.12 8.57 0.98
C TYR A 24 13.34 9.48 1.15
N LEU A 25 13.17 10.80 0.99
CA LEU A 25 14.21 11.83 0.98
C LEU A 25 13.98 12.84 2.13
N GLU A 26 13.40 14.02 1.84
CA GLU A 26 13.24 15.13 2.78
C GLU A 26 12.16 14.85 3.84
N HIS A 27 11.03 14.28 3.45
CA HIS A 27 9.98 13.80 4.37
C HIS A 27 10.07 12.28 4.50
N GLY A 28 11.28 11.81 4.83
CA GLY A 28 11.66 10.41 4.90
C GLY A 28 11.07 9.64 6.09
N PRO A 29 11.37 8.33 6.18
CA PRO A 29 10.83 7.44 7.22
C PRO A 29 11.04 7.92 8.66
N ASP A 30 12.13 8.64 8.93
CA ASP A 30 12.47 9.16 10.26
C ASP A 30 11.44 10.19 10.78
N VAL A 31 10.70 10.84 9.88
CA VAL A 31 9.68 11.86 10.23
C VAL A 31 8.25 11.43 9.90
N TRP A 32 8.05 10.25 9.30
CA TRP A 32 6.70 9.78 8.93
C TRP A 32 5.76 9.73 10.14
N SER A 33 6.24 9.41 11.34
CA SER A 33 5.41 9.35 12.55
C SER A 33 4.80 10.69 12.96
N GLU A 34 5.35 11.81 12.50
CA GLU A 34 4.81 13.15 12.78
C GLU A 34 3.47 13.39 12.07
N HIS A 35 3.28 12.78 10.89
CA HIS A 35 2.08 12.91 10.07
C HIS A 35 1.22 11.62 10.03
N TYR A 36 1.85 10.46 10.24
CA TYR A 36 1.26 9.14 10.24
C TYR A 36 1.60 8.45 11.56
N PRO A 37 0.88 8.73 12.67
CA PRO A 37 1.24 8.24 14.00
C PRO A 37 1.44 6.72 14.10
N SER A 38 0.78 5.94 13.22
CA SER A 38 0.96 4.50 13.11
C SER A 38 2.39 4.09 12.75
N CYS A 39 3.15 4.93 12.02
CA CYS A 39 4.54 4.67 11.64
C CYS A 39 5.49 4.66 12.85
N GLY A 40 5.11 5.29 13.98
CA GLY A 40 5.88 5.26 15.23
C GLY A 40 5.52 4.11 16.18
N GLY A 41 4.73 3.13 15.74
CA GLY A 41 4.27 2.02 16.58
C GLY A 41 5.33 0.95 16.86
N GLU A 42 5.08 0.04 17.81
CA GLU A 42 6.04 -1.01 18.20
C GLU A 42 6.08 -2.24 17.27
N ARG A 43 5.15 -2.32 16.31
CA ARG A 43 4.98 -3.48 15.41
C ARG A 43 5.15 -3.11 13.94
N GLN A 44 6.14 -2.26 13.63
CA GLN A 44 6.45 -1.86 12.26
C GLN A 44 7.21 -2.95 11.50
N SER A 45 7.17 -2.83 10.17
CA SER A 45 8.03 -3.55 9.23
C SER A 45 8.82 -2.53 8.40
N PRO A 46 9.97 -2.91 7.78
CA PRO A 46 10.61 -4.22 7.84
C PRO A 46 11.34 -4.49 9.17
N ILE A 47 11.69 -5.75 9.42
CA ILE A 47 12.55 -6.17 10.54
C ILE A 47 13.68 -7.08 10.05
N ASN A 48 14.77 -7.14 10.81
CA ASN A 48 15.83 -8.12 10.58
C ASN A 48 15.45 -9.50 11.15
N ILE A 49 15.21 -10.48 10.28
CA ILE A 49 14.92 -11.87 10.70
C ILE A 49 16.24 -12.59 10.96
N LYS A 50 16.61 -12.74 12.23
CA LYS A 50 17.75 -13.57 12.65
C LYS A 50 17.32 -15.03 12.73
N THR A 51 17.72 -15.86 11.76
CA THR A 51 17.32 -17.28 11.67
C THR A 51 17.57 -18.07 12.96
N ALA A 52 18.65 -17.80 13.68
CA ALA A 52 18.96 -18.46 14.95
C ALA A 52 17.97 -18.11 16.10
N CYS A 53 17.18 -17.05 15.94
CA CYS A 53 16.19 -16.59 16.90
C CYS A 53 14.75 -16.91 16.47
N THR A 54 14.55 -17.61 15.35
CA THR A 54 13.20 -18.02 14.93
C THR A 54 12.72 -19.21 15.75
N ILE A 55 11.40 -19.30 15.93
CA ILE A 55 10.76 -20.44 16.57
C ILE A 55 10.21 -21.33 15.46
N TYR A 56 10.68 -22.57 15.39
CA TYR A 56 10.09 -23.53 14.47
C TYR A 56 8.65 -23.84 14.89
N GLN A 57 7.73 -23.72 13.93
CA GLN A 57 6.34 -24.09 14.09
C GLN A 57 5.94 -24.97 12.90
N PRO A 58 5.30 -26.13 13.10
CA PRO A 58 4.80 -26.96 12.02
C PRO A 58 3.54 -26.33 11.44
N LEU A 59 3.70 -25.45 10.46
CA LEU A 59 2.60 -24.76 9.78
C LEU A 59 2.11 -25.57 8.57
N ASP A 60 0.83 -25.44 8.26
CA ASP A 60 0.28 -25.95 7.00
C ASP A 60 1.00 -25.33 5.80
N GLN A 61 1.14 -26.10 4.73
CA GLN A 61 1.74 -25.63 3.49
C GLN A 61 0.96 -24.44 2.92
N PHE A 62 1.67 -23.48 2.33
CA PHE A 62 1.03 -22.45 1.51
C PHE A 62 0.42 -23.07 0.26
N ILE A 63 -0.83 -22.70 -0.03
CA ILE A 63 -1.57 -23.14 -1.20
C ILE A 63 -1.79 -21.92 -2.09
N LEU A 64 -1.21 -21.95 -3.29
CA LEU A 64 -1.45 -20.97 -4.35
C LEU A 64 -2.46 -21.57 -5.32
N THR A 65 -3.52 -20.83 -5.63
CA THR A 65 -4.59 -21.29 -6.53
C THR A 65 -4.91 -20.22 -7.58
N PRO A 66 -4.74 -20.51 -8.89
CA PRO A 66 -3.95 -21.62 -9.41
C PRO A 66 -2.50 -21.59 -8.90
N ASP A 67 -1.86 -22.74 -8.85
CA ASP A 67 -0.42 -22.86 -8.57
C ASP A 67 0.44 -22.26 -9.68
N HIS A 68 -0.11 -22.19 -10.89
CA HIS A 68 0.47 -21.49 -12.02
C HIS A 68 -0.59 -20.76 -12.84
N VAL A 69 -0.30 -19.50 -13.20
CA VAL A 69 -1.17 -18.72 -14.08
C VAL A 69 -0.35 -18.17 -15.24
N THR A 70 -0.75 -18.54 -16.46
CA THR A 70 -0.08 -18.14 -17.71
C THR A 70 -0.68 -16.86 -18.30
N GLU A 71 -1.88 -16.47 -17.87
CA GLU A 71 -2.59 -15.28 -18.33
C GLU A 71 -3.03 -14.45 -17.13
N ASN A 72 -2.23 -13.45 -16.79
CA ASN A 72 -2.61 -12.44 -15.81
C ASN A 72 -2.48 -11.05 -16.42
N ASN A 73 -3.54 -10.26 -16.30
CA ASN A 73 -3.58 -8.87 -16.76
C ASN A 73 -3.05 -7.95 -15.66
N PHE A 74 -1.83 -8.18 -15.21
CA PHE A 74 -1.15 -7.23 -14.33
C PHE A 74 -0.75 -6.00 -15.14
N ILE A 75 -1.07 -4.82 -14.63
CA ILE A 75 -0.68 -3.55 -15.23
C ILE A 75 0.36 -2.90 -14.34
N ALA A 76 1.57 -2.75 -14.87
CA ALA A 76 2.66 -2.05 -14.20
C ALA A 76 2.51 -0.54 -14.36
N LYS A 77 2.61 0.21 -13.24
CA LYS A 77 2.58 1.66 -13.18
C LYS A 77 3.65 2.15 -12.22
N TYR A 78 4.41 3.16 -12.62
CA TYR A 78 5.22 3.92 -11.68
C TYR A 78 4.34 4.94 -10.96
N ASN A 79 4.32 4.92 -9.63
CA ASN A 79 3.47 5.79 -8.81
C ASN A 79 4.22 6.94 -8.12
N GLY A 80 5.50 7.15 -8.44
CA GLY A 80 6.36 8.14 -7.77
C GLY A 80 7.20 7.56 -6.62
N HIS A 81 6.88 6.36 -6.13
CA HIS A 81 7.62 5.70 -5.05
C HIS A 81 8.14 4.32 -5.44
N THR A 82 7.43 3.61 -6.32
CA THR A 82 7.73 2.24 -6.74
C THR A 82 7.07 1.95 -8.10
N ILE A 83 7.49 0.87 -8.74
CA ILE A 83 6.69 0.24 -9.80
C ILE A 83 5.70 -0.71 -9.12
N SER A 84 4.43 -0.32 -9.15
CA SER A 84 3.30 -1.13 -8.70
C SER A 84 2.74 -1.93 -9.87
N SER A 85 2.47 -3.22 -9.67
CA SER A 85 1.82 -4.10 -10.62
C SER A 85 0.47 -4.52 -10.06
N GLU A 86 -0.61 -3.98 -10.63
CA GLU A 86 -1.98 -4.10 -10.13
C GLU A 86 -2.79 -5.05 -11.01
N THR A 87 -3.73 -5.79 -10.40
CA THR A 87 -4.70 -6.62 -11.12
C THR A 87 -6.10 -6.46 -10.53
N ASN A 88 -7.09 -6.26 -11.40
CA ASN A 88 -8.49 -6.38 -11.02
C ASN A 88 -8.98 -7.83 -11.06
N ASN A 89 -8.16 -8.75 -11.56
CA ASN A 89 -8.48 -10.16 -11.63
C ASN A 89 -8.15 -10.83 -10.29
N LYS A 90 -9.17 -11.38 -9.63
CA LYS A 90 -9.05 -12.12 -8.36
C LYS A 90 -8.87 -13.62 -8.60
N ASN A 91 -8.07 -13.98 -9.60
CA ASN A 91 -7.81 -15.36 -9.98
C ASN A 91 -6.65 -15.98 -9.20
N LEU A 92 -5.75 -15.21 -8.60
CA LEU A 92 -4.65 -15.73 -7.81
C LEU A 92 -4.96 -15.63 -6.31
N ALA A 93 -5.15 -16.79 -5.67
CA ALA A 93 -5.48 -16.94 -4.27
C ALA A 93 -4.34 -17.59 -3.46
N LEU A 94 -4.18 -17.18 -2.21
CA LEU A 94 -3.24 -17.71 -1.23
C LEU A 94 -4.01 -18.19 0.02
N GLN A 95 -3.70 -19.40 0.46
CA GLN A 95 -4.19 -20.02 1.70
C GLN A 95 -3.04 -20.74 2.41
N GLY A 96 -3.29 -21.25 3.62
CA GLY A 96 -2.29 -22.01 4.40
C GLY A 96 -1.30 -21.12 5.15
N GLY A 97 -0.22 -21.70 5.68
CA GLY A 97 0.77 -20.97 6.47
C GLY A 97 0.21 -20.22 7.69
N ASN A 98 -0.87 -20.76 8.29
CA ASN A 98 -1.62 -20.16 9.40
C ASN A 98 -2.35 -18.84 9.06
N LEU A 99 -2.59 -18.57 7.77
CA LEU A 99 -3.56 -17.56 7.35
C LEU A 99 -4.98 -18.03 7.67
N THR A 100 -5.80 -17.16 8.27
CA THR A 100 -7.16 -17.50 8.73
C THR A 100 -8.20 -17.57 7.60
N GLY A 101 -7.79 -17.51 6.34
CA GLY A 101 -8.71 -17.47 5.20
C GLY A 101 -7.99 -17.44 3.86
N THR A 102 -8.78 -17.19 2.82
CA THR A 102 -8.31 -17.06 1.44
C THR A 102 -8.03 -15.61 1.11
N PHE A 103 -6.81 -15.32 0.67
CA PHE A 103 -6.37 -13.98 0.29
C PHE A 103 -6.17 -13.95 -1.22
N TYR A 104 -6.68 -12.92 -1.89
CA TYR A 104 -6.51 -12.75 -3.33
C TYR A 104 -5.48 -11.67 -3.60
N VAL A 105 -4.61 -11.91 -4.58
CA VAL A 105 -3.63 -10.91 -4.99
C VAL A 105 -4.37 -9.71 -5.60
N ASP A 106 -3.95 -8.53 -5.17
CA ASP A 106 -4.43 -7.24 -5.67
C ASP A 106 -3.32 -6.49 -6.39
N MET A 107 -2.14 -6.48 -5.76
CA MET A 107 -0.99 -5.71 -6.20
C MET A 107 0.30 -6.32 -5.67
N PHE A 108 1.40 -6.15 -6.41
CA PHE A 108 2.75 -6.28 -5.88
C PHE A 108 3.61 -5.08 -6.30
N ASN A 109 4.56 -4.69 -5.45
CA ASN A 109 5.47 -3.55 -5.70
C ASN A 109 6.89 -4.05 -5.94
N LEU A 110 7.65 -3.34 -6.77
CA LEU A 110 9.05 -3.64 -7.09
C LEU A 110 9.98 -2.53 -6.54
N CYS A 111 11.16 -2.92 -6.09
CA CYS A 111 12.18 -2.00 -5.60
C CYS A 111 12.91 -1.31 -6.77
#